data_AF-A0A9W7L4Z5-F1
#
_entry.id   AF-A0A9W7L4Z5-F1
#
_cell.length_a   1.000
_cell.length_b   1.000
_cell.length_c   1.000
_cell.angle_alpha   90.00
_cell.angle_beta   90.00
_cell.angle_gamma   90.00
#
_symmetry.space_group_name_H-M   'P 1'
#
loop_
_entity.id
_entity.type
_entity.pdbx_description
1 polymer ?
#
loop_
_entity_poly.entity_id
_entity_poly.type
_entity_poly.pdbx_seq_one_letter_code
_entity_poly.pdbx_strand_id
1 'polypeptide(L)'
;MQDLFDGKGIFGGEDCLFLNVFTPPDMKPDSKLPVGVYVHGGSYVNGAGDPYNATSMISYTQDSMILVSINYRLNVFGFLASDELRSLSPTASTGNMGIQDQ
;
A
#
# COMPACT_ATOMS: atom_id res chain seq x y z
N MET A 1 23.28 -10.24 7.45
CA MET A 1 22.87 -11.66 7.50
C MET A 1 22.76 -12.19 8.92
N GLN A 2 23.44 -11.59 9.91
CA GLN A 2 23.24 -11.92 11.34
C GLN A 2 21.85 -11.51 11.88
N ASP A 3 21.23 -10.43 11.38
CA ASP A 3 19.96 -9.92 11.92
C ASP A 3 18.72 -10.79 11.63
N LEU A 4 18.86 -11.85 10.82
CA LEU A 4 17.76 -12.76 10.47
C LEU A 4 17.47 -13.82 11.55
N PHE A 5 18.39 -14.06 12.49
CA PHE A 5 18.28 -15.14 13.48
C PHE A 5 18.00 -14.66 14.91
N ASP A 6 18.05 -13.35 15.16
CA ASP A 6 17.95 -12.79 16.52
C ASP A 6 16.52 -12.43 16.96
N GLY A 7 15.49 -12.82 16.19
CA GLY A 7 14.08 -12.62 16.57
C GLY A 7 13.66 -11.16 16.74
N LYS A 8 14.51 -10.20 16.37
CA LYS A 8 14.12 -8.79 16.17
C LYS A 8 13.31 -8.75 14.88
N GLY A 9 11.99 -8.78 15.06
CA GLY A 9 11.00 -9.06 14.04
C GLY A 9 11.26 -8.35 12.71
N ILE A 10 11.09 -9.11 11.63
CA ILE A 10 10.90 -8.56 10.30
C ILE A 10 9.67 -7.65 10.41
N PHE A 11 9.82 -6.35 10.15
CA PHE A 11 8.68 -5.45 10.08
C PHE A 11 7.94 -5.74 8.75
N GLY A 12 6.74 -6.31 8.85
CA GLY A 12 5.90 -6.68 7.70
C GLY A 12 5.71 -8.19 7.51
N GLY A 13 4.70 -8.56 6.71
CA GLY A 13 4.40 -9.96 6.33
C GLY A 13 3.93 -10.04 4.86
N GLU A 14 3.81 -11.24 4.30
CA GLU A 14 3.31 -11.43 2.92
C GLU A 14 1.79 -11.29 2.81
N ASP A 15 1.07 -11.59 3.89
CA ASP A 15 -0.33 -11.20 4.04
C ASP A 15 -0.36 -9.71 4.39
N CYS A 16 -0.28 -8.86 3.37
CA CYS A 16 -0.13 -7.41 3.52
C CYS A 16 -1.11 -6.57 2.72
N LEU A 17 -2.01 -7.17 1.93
CA LEU A 17 -2.96 -6.44 1.08
C LEU A 17 -4.14 -5.88 1.88
N PHE A 18 -3.81 -5.02 2.83
CA PHE A 18 -4.73 -4.24 3.66
C PHE A 18 -4.74 -2.77 3.23
N LEU A 19 -5.84 -2.10 3.53
CA LEU A 19 -5.99 -0.66 3.42
C LEU A 19 -6.54 -0.07 4.72
N ASN A 20 -6.24 1.20 4.95
CA ASN A 20 -6.81 1.98 6.05
C ASN A 20 -7.80 3.00 5.47
N VAL A 21 -8.90 3.24 6.19
CA VAL A 21 -9.91 4.25 5.83
C VAL A 21 -10.04 5.23 6.99
N PHE A 22 -9.76 6.50 6.72
CA PHE A 22 -9.89 7.60 7.67
C PHE A 22 -11.09 8.47 7.26
N THR A 23 -12.04 8.63 8.17
CA THR A 23 -13.27 9.41 7.95
C THR A 23 -13.37 10.55 8.96
N PRO A 24 -14.04 11.67 8.62
CA PRO A 24 -14.41 12.67 9.59
C PRO A 24 -15.28 12.07 10.70
N PRO A 25 -15.14 12.52 11.97
CA PRO A 25 -15.85 11.94 13.11
C PRO A 25 -17.38 12.12 13.05
N ASP A 26 -17.85 13.11 12.31
CA ASP A 26 -19.26 13.50 12.16
C ASP A 26 -19.84 13.11 10.78
N MET A 27 -19.15 12.24 10.04
CA MET A 27 -19.61 11.76 8.73
C MET A 27 -20.92 10.96 8.87
N LYS A 28 -21.94 11.35 8.10
CA LYS A 28 -23.19 10.59 7.98
C LYS A 28 -23.03 9.48 6.93
N PRO A 29 -23.76 8.35 7.04
CA PRO A 29 -23.68 7.25 6.07
C PRO A 29 -23.95 7.68 4.61
N ASP A 30 -24.81 8.67 4.40
CA ASP A 30 -25.20 9.14 3.06
C ASP A 30 -24.37 10.34 2.56
N SER A 31 -23.37 10.78 3.33
CA SER A 31 -22.51 11.90 2.95
C SER A 31 -21.66 11.55 1.72
N LYS A 32 -21.64 12.44 0.72
CA LYS A 32 -20.82 12.31 -0.48
C LYS A 32 -19.58 13.19 -0.39
N LEU A 33 -18.58 12.72 0.36
CA LEU A 33 -17.29 13.39 0.48
C LEU A 33 -16.33 12.95 -0.63
N PRO A 34 -15.39 13.81 -1.07
CA PRO A 34 -14.29 13.39 -1.92
C PRO A 34 -13.44 12.32 -1.23
N VAL A 35 -12.92 11.38 -2.02
CA VAL A 35 -12.03 10.31 -1.56
C VAL A 35 -10.63 10.56 -2.11
N GLY A 36 -9.67 10.77 -1.22
CA GLY A 36 -8.25 10.79 -1.56
C GLY A 36 -7.64 9.40 -1.33
N VAL A 37 -6.98 8.84 -2.35
CA VAL A 37 -6.23 7.58 -2.21
C VAL A 37 -4.75 7.90 -2.15
N TYR A 38 -4.11 7.51 -1.05
CA TYR A 38 -2.67 7.66 -0.81
C TYR A 38 -1.95 6.35 -1.12
N VAL A 39 -1.09 6.41 -2.13
CA VAL A 39 -0.15 5.34 -2.49
C VAL A 39 1.22 5.75 -1.95
N HIS A 40 1.75 4.98 -1.00
CA HIS A 40 3.02 5.31 -0.37
C HIS A 40 4.19 5.19 -1.37
N GLY A 41 5.19 6.06 -1.18
CA GLY A 41 6.46 5.97 -1.88
C GLY A 41 7.35 4.85 -1.33
N GLY A 42 8.65 4.94 -1.63
CA GLY A 42 9.67 3.96 -1.22
C GLY A 42 10.27 3.16 -2.37
N SER A 43 10.19 3.71 -3.60
CA SER A 43 10.86 3.23 -4.81
C SER A 43 10.59 1.76 -5.13
N TYR A 44 9.39 1.27 -4.80
CA TYR A 44 9.00 -0.13 -4.96
C TYR A 44 9.80 -1.13 -4.10
N VAL A 45 10.62 -0.67 -3.15
CA VAL A 45 11.50 -1.52 -2.34
C VAL A 45 11.02 -1.60 -0.89
N ASN A 46 10.50 -0.50 -0.36
CA ASN A 46 10.01 -0.37 1.02
C ASN A 46 8.79 0.56 1.07
N GLY A 47 8.17 0.65 2.24
CA GLY A 47 6.99 1.47 2.49
C GLY A 47 5.85 0.65 3.08
N ALA A 48 4.84 1.34 3.58
CA ALA A 48 3.61 0.76 4.11
C ALA A 48 2.46 1.75 3.91
N GLY A 49 1.25 1.22 3.86
CA GLY A 49 -0.01 1.96 3.79
C GLY A 49 -0.40 2.63 5.11
N ASP A 50 0.46 2.59 6.14
CA ASP A 50 0.30 3.43 7.32
C ASP A 50 0.89 4.81 7.05
N PRO A 51 0.06 5.86 6.86
CA PRO A 51 0.57 7.18 6.55
C PRO A 51 1.26 7.77 7.78
N TYR A 52 2.41 8.42 7.57
CA TYR A 52 3.14 9.09 8.65
C TYR A 52 2.26 10.02 9.51
N ASN A 53 1.26 10.66 8.91
CA ASN A 53 0.24 11.43 9.63
C ASN A 53 -1.01 11.65 8.76
N ALA A 54 -2.01 10.75 8.88
CA ALA A 54 -3.30 10.89 8.18
C ALA A 54 -4.02 12.21 8.53
N THR A 55 -4.02 12.60 9.81
CA THR A 55 -4.69 13.81 10.29
C THR A 55 -4.12 15.06 9.64
N SER A 56 -2.79 15.16 9.53
CA SER A 56 -2.14 16.27 8.85
C SER A 56 -2.50 16.31 7.37
N MET A 57 -2.49 15.17 6.67
CA MET A 57 -2.87 15.09 5.26
C MET A 57 -4.30 15.59 5.02
N ILE A 58 -5.24 15.19 5.86
CA ILE A 58 -6.64 15.65 5.80
C ILE A 58 -6.74 17.14 6.20
N SER A 59 -5.95 17.61 7.17
CA SER A 59 -6.02 19.01 7.64
C SER A 59 -5.55 20.05 6.62
N TYR A 60 -4.79 19.63 5.58
CA TYR A 60 -4.37 20.52 4.51
C TYR A 60 -5.49 20.82 3.50
N THR A 61 -6.63 20.14 3.59
CA THR A 61 -7.78 20.41 2.72
C THR A 61 -8.77 21.32 3.41
N GLN A 62 -9.29 22.30 2.68
CA GLN A 62 -10.31 23.22 3.20
C GLN A 62 -11.66 22.51 3.39
N ASP A 63 -11.89 21.43 2.64
CA ASP A 63 -13.09 20.60 2.68
C ASP A 63 -12.83 19.28 3.43
N SER A 64 -13.88 18.72 4.02
CA SER A 64 -13.87 17.37 4.59
C SER A 64 -13.67 16.33 3.49
N MET A 65 -12.81 15.33 3.74
CA MET A 65 -12.56 14.22 2.81
C MET A 65 -12.43 12.89 3.55
N ILE A 66 -12.57 11.81 2.79
CA ILE A 66 -12.17 10.46 3.20
C ILE A 66 -10.75 10.23 2.67
N LEU A 67 -9.84 9.77 3.53
CA LEU A 67 -8.51 9.34 3.12
C LEU A 67 -8.46 7.81 3.16
N VAL A 68 -8.05 7.22 2.05
CA VAL A 68 -7.75 5.79 1.96
C VAL A 68 -6.25 5.65 1.74
N SER A 69 -5.56 4.84 2.53
CA SER A 69 -4.16 4.50 2.29
C SER A 69 -4.00 2.99 2.12
N ILE A 70 -3.24 2.59 1.12
CA ILE A 70 -3.15 1.18 0.69
C ILE A 70 -1.74 0.63 0.92
N ASN A 71 -1.65 -0.67 1.20
CA ASN A 71 -0.44 -1.43 0.96
C ASN A 71 -0.46 -2.03 -0.45
N TYR A 72 0.71 -2.18 -1.06
CA TYR A 72 0.91 -2.97 -2.27
C TYR A 72 2.18 -3.81 -2.13
N ARG A 73 2.29 -4.93 -2.86
CA ARG A 73 3.49 -5.77 -2.80
C ARG A 73 4.71 -4.99 -3.30
N LEU A 74 5.84 -5.19 -2.62
CA LEU A 74 7.10 -4.50 -2.87
C LEU A 74 8.21 -5.49 -3.20
N ASN A 75 9.32 -4.95 -3.71
CA ASN A 75 10.57 -5.67 -3.99
C ASN A 75 10.29 -6.95 -4.79
N VAL A 76 10.96 -8.05 -4.49
CA VAL A 76 10.76 -9.34 -5.18
C VAL A 76 9.32 -9.86 -5.12
N PHE A 77 8.53 -9.48 -4.12
CA PHE A 77 7.14 -9.93 -4.01
C PHE A 77 6.20 -9.18 -4.96
N GLY A 78 6.52 -7.94 -5.30
CA GLY A 78 5.70 -7.11 -6.21
C GLY A 78 6.27 -6.95 -7.62
N PHE A 79 7.59 -6.99 -7.76
CA PHE A 79 8.31 -6.48 -8.93
C PHE A 79 9.40 -7.42 -9.46
N LEU A 80 9.45 -8.67 -9.01
CA LEU A 80 10.32 -9.67 -9.63
C LEU A 80 9.86 -9.95 -11.06
N ALA A 81 10.78 -9.80 -12.01
CA ALA A 81 10.56 -10.06 -13.41
C ALA A 81 11.62 -11.03 -13.94
N SER A 82 11.19 -12.10 -14.61
CA SER A 82 12.09 -13.02 -15.30
C SER A 82 11.38 -13.69 -16.48
N ASP A 83 12.15 -14.26 -17.42
CA ASP A 83 11.58 -15.00 -18.55
C ASP A 83 10.87 -16.28 -18.09
N GLU A 84 11.36 -16.91 -17.02
CA GLU A 84 10.74 -18.06 -16.41
C GLU A 84 9.36 -17.70 -15.85
N LEU A 85 9.26 -16.62 -15.05
CA LEU A 85 7.98 -16.16 -14.53
C LEU A 85 7.01 -15.75 -15.65
N ARG A 86 7.53 -15.11 -16.70
CA ARG A 86 6.75 -14.77 -17.89
C ARG A 86 6.19 -16.01 -18.58
N SER A 87 6.98 -17.07 -18.70
CA SER A 87 6.55 -18.34 -19.33
C SER A 87 5.48 -19.09 -18.54
N LEU A 88 5.43 -18.88 -17.21
CA LEU A 88 4.44 -19.46 -16.31
C LEU A 88 3.17 -18.61 -16.20
N SER A 89 3.22 -17.34 -16.63
CA SER A 89 2.10 -16.41 -16.54
C SER A 89 1.09 -16.68 -17.67
N PRO A 90 -0.21 -16.92 -17.36
CA PRO A 90 -1.25 -17.12 -18.37
C PRO A 90 -1.42 -15.93 -19.34
N THR A 91 -1.00 -14.74 -18.91
CA THR A 91 -1.09 -13.50 -19.69
C THR A 91 0.27 -13.02 -20.19
N ALA A 92 1.33 -13.81 -19.99
CA ALA A 92 2.73 -13.42 -20.20
C ALA A 92 3.11 -12.10 -19.49
N SER A 93 2.37 -11.70 -18.45
CA SER A 93 2.63 -10.52 -17.63
C SER A 93 3.38 -10.92 -16.36
N THR A 94 4.50 -10.27 -16.09
CA THR A 94 5.33 -10.44 -14.88
C THR A 94 5.99 -9.09 -14.51
N GLY A 95 6.50 -8.96 -13.29
CA GLY A 95 7.29 -7.79 -12.87
C GLY A 95 6.51 -6.58 -12.37
N ASN A 96 5.17 -6.62 -12.34
CA ASN A 96 4.33 -5.48 -11.94
C ASN A 96 3.13 -5.90 -11.07
N MET A 97 3.28 -6.94 -10.26
CA MET A 97 2.23 -7.38 -9.34
C MET A 97 1.92 -6.30 -8.30
N GLY A 98 2.93 -5.56 -7.85
CA GLY A 98 2.74 -4.41 -6.96
C GLY A 98 1.96 -3.24 -7.59
N ILE A 99 1.89 -3.15 -8.92
CA ILE A 99 1.01 -2.21 -9.63
C ILE A 99 -0.42 -2.76 -9.75
N GLN A 100 -0.57 -4.08 -9.89
CA GLN A 100 -1.89 -4.72 -9.93
C GLN A 100 -2.60 -4.73 -8.57
N ASP A 101 -1.85 -4.55 -7.49
CA ASP A 101 -2.41 -4.41 -6.14
C ASP A 101 -3.03 -3.01 -5.88
N GLN A 102 -2.73 -2.02 -6.73
CA GLN A 102 -3.25 -0.64 -6.64
C GLN A 102 -4.62 -0.51 -7.32
#